data_AF-A0AA43DBS8-F1
#
_entry.id   AF-A0AA43DBS8-F1
#
_cell.length_a   1.000
_cell.length_b   1.000
_cell.length_c   1.000
_cell.angle_alpha   90.00
_cell.angle_beta   90.00
_cell.angle_gamma   90.00
#
_symmetry.space_group_name_H-M   'P 1'
#
loop_
_entity.id
_entity.type
_entity.pdbx_description
1 polymer ?
#
loop_
_entity_poly.entity_id
_entity_poly.type
_entity_poly.pdbx_seq_one_letter_code
_entity_poly.pdbx_strand_id
1 'polypeptide(L)'
;MNHPTAKAPAPGKEEHQVKAKDATLLQLKRRIQIEEAVERVRSRTSRMKESGELVAVASLWVQEVEKLGLIPAKGAISFSVFDSVEETVSIWLPGTEGLANADYHPIPIRTNKPLEKVYQSWKRKKKLVLVNLSGRSLAGYLKLLSKVPPVRKHRVLKKMIASPPGGLVVAAFSFCQGTVDIIQDSSPSKECLSAIVPFVQAWDQTYTRFLDLKKAEAQAQEAKVEAALERVRARTMRMRQSSELRELVALVYEQLNSLGFNSWAHLIRTRAENKKGFYTWLSTKKKSVLPEAYYLPDIKNPVHQQIMHAWDKQAEFKVIEFGGKQ
;
A
#
# COMPACT_ATOMS: atom_id res chain seq x y z
N MET A 1 7.80 -86.02 5.82
CA MET A 1 8.19 -84.67 5.39
C MET A 1 6.99 -83.76 5.62
N ASN A 2 7.02 -82.93 6.67
CA ASN A 2 5.96 -81.98 6.96
C ASN A 2 6.22 -80.70 6.15
N HIS A 3 5.42 -80.45 5.11
CA HIS A 3 5.39 -79.15 4.45
C HIS A 3 4.57 -78.16 5.30
N PRO A 4 5.09 -76.98 5.64
CA PRO A 4 4.29 -75.93 6.25
C PRO A 4 3.39 -75.31 5.17
N THR A 5 2.08 -75.47 5.33
CA THR A 5 1.07 -74.71 4.58
C THR A 5 1.24 -73.22 4.88
N ALA A 6 1.72 -72.45 3.90
CA ALA A 6 1.75 -71.01 3.95
C ALA A 6 0.31 -70.48 4.12
N LYS A 7 0.03 -69.85 5.26
CA LYS A 7 -1.22 -69.10 5.48
C LYS A 7 -1.32 -68.03 4.39
N ALA A 8 -2.35 -68.14 3.54
CA ALA A 8 -2.73 -67.07 2.61
C ALA A 8 -2.91 -65.76 3.40
N PRO A 9 -2.48 -64.60 2.87
CA PRO A 9 -2.66 -63.32 3.54
C PRO A 9 -4.15 -63.08 3.79
N ALA A 10 -4.51 -62.62 5.00
CA ALA A 10 -5.90 -62.35 5.34
C ALA A 10 -6.50 -61.29 4.38
N PRO A 11 -7.66 -61.56 3.75
CA PRO A 11 -8.20 -60.76 2.64
C PRO A 11 -8.51 -59.29 2.97
N GLY A 12 -8.51 -58.88 4.25
CA GLY A 12 -8.71 -57.49 4.66
C GLY A 12 -7.45 -56.62 4.76
N LYS A 13 -6.24 -57.21 4.78
CA LYS A 13 -4.99 -56.43 4.97
C LYS A 13 -4.55 -55.68 3.72
N GLU A 14 -4.73 -56.28 2.54
CA GLU A 14 -4.37 -55.67 1.27
C GLU A 14 -5.34 -54.54 0.89
N GLU A 15 -6.65 -54.72 1.10
CA GLU A 15 -7.64 -53.65 0.87
C GLU A 15 -7.43 -52.44 1.80
N HIS A 16 -7.08 -52.67 3.06
CA HIS A 16 -6.72 -51.58 3.98
C HIS A 16 -5.44 -50.86 3.56
N GLN A 17 -4.44 -51.58 3.06
CA GLN A 17 -3.21 -50.96 2.53
C GLN A 17 -3.47 -50.14 1.25
N VAL A 18 -4.32 -50.63 0.34
CA VAL A 18 -4.68 -49.90 -0.89
C VAL A 18 -5.44 -48.61 -0.52
N LYS A 19 -6.46 -48.69 0.33
CA LYS A 19 -7.19 -47.49 0.79
C LYS A 19 -6.30 -46.47 1.51
N ALA A 20 -5.34 -46.94 2.33
CA ALA A 20 -4.38 -46.06 3.00
C ALA A 20 -3.41 -45.38 2.02
N LYS A 21 -2.95 -46.11 0.99
CA LYS A 21 -2.12 -45.54 -0.08
C LYS A 21 -2.89 -44.51 -0.92
N ASP A 22 -4.14 -44.80 -1.27
CA ASP A 22 -5.00 -43.88 -2.03
C ASP A 22 -5.28 -42.58 -1.27
N ALA A 23 -5.55 -42.67 0.04
CA ALA A 23 -5.72 -41.51 0.90
C ALA A 23 -4.44 -40.66 0.98
N THR A 24 -3.28 -41.31 1.09
CA THR A 24 -1.97 -40.65 1.11
C THR A 24 -1.67 -39.96 -0.22
N LEU A 25 -1.97 -40.62 -1.35
CA LEU A 25 -1.79 -40.07 -2.68
C LEU A 25 -2.67 -38.83 -2.91
N LEU A 26 -3.92 -38.87 -2.43
CA LEU A 26 -4.83 -37.73 -2.51
C LEU A 26 -4.32 -36.52 -1.70
N GLN A 27 -3.84 -36.75 -0.48
CA GLN A 27 -3.23 -35.70 0.34
C GLN A 27 -1.98 -35.11 -0.32
N LEU A 28 -1.13 -35.94 -0.92
CA LEU A 28 0.07 -35.49 -1.62
C LEU A 28 -0.27 -34.65 -2.85
N LYS A 29 -1.23 -35.10 -3.68
CA LYS A 29 -1.74 -34.34 -4.83
C LYS A 29 -2.26 -32.97 -4.40
N ARG A 30 -3.01 -32.93 -3.30
CA ARG A 30 -3.55 -31.67 -2.75
C ARG A 30 -2.44 -30.73 -2.28
N ARG A 31 -1.38 -31.25 -1.64
CA ARG A 31 -0.23 -30.46 -1.21
C ARG A 31 0.55 -29.89 -2.39
N ILE A 32 0.72 -30.66 -3.46
CA ILE A 32 1.36 -30.19 -4.70
C ILE A 32 0.57 -29.04 -5.31
N GLN A 33 -0.76 -29.17 -5.42
CA GLN A 33 -1.61 -28.09 -5.94
C GLN A 33 -1.50 -26.79 -5.13
N ILE A 34 -1.39 -26.90 -3.79
CA ILE A 34 -1.17 -25.76 -2.91
C ILE A 34 0.19 -25.13 -3.21
N GLU A 35 1.26 -25.92 -3.27
CA GLU A 35 2.61 -25.38 -3.52
C GLU A 35 2.74 -24.73 -4.90
N GLU A 36 2.15 -25.33 -5.94
CA GLU A 36 2.11 -24.74 -7.29
C GLU A 36 1.41 -23.37 -7.30
N ALA A 37 0.31 -23.25 -6.54
CA ALA A 37 -0.44 -22.01 -6.42
C ALA A 37 0.34 -20.94 -5.64
N VAL A 38 1.02 -21.34 -4.57
CA VAL A 38 1.93 -20.46 -3.81
C VAL A 38 3.10 -20.02 -4.69
N GLU A 39 3.66 -20.90 -5.51
CA GLU A 39 4.78 -20.57 -6.40
C GLU A 39 4.37 -19.62 -7.52
N ARG A 40 3.13 -19.70 -8.02
CA ARG A 40 2.58 -18.67 -8.93
C ARG A 40 2.58 -17.29 -8.29
N VAL A 41 2.19 -17.19 -7.01
CA VAL A 41 2.25 -15.93 -6.25
C VAL A 41 3.70 -15.45 -6.13
N ARG A 42 4.63 -16.30 -5.67
CA ARG A 42 6.05 -15.93 -5.53
C ARG A 42 6.69 -15.50 -6.86
N SER A 43 6.37 -16.21 -7.94
CA SER A 43 6.83 -15.87 -9.29
C SER A 43 6.29 -14.51 -9.76
N ARG A 44 5.04 -14.17 -9.44
CA ARG A 44 4.48 -12.85 -9.73
C ARG A 44 5.15 -11.75 -8.89
N THR A 45 5.48 -12.05 -7.64
CA THR A 45 6.19 -11.15 -6.72
C THR A 45 7.59 -10.83 -7.21
N SER A 46 8.38 -11.81 -7.63
CA SER A 46 9.75 -11.60 -8.10
C SER A 46 9.82 -10.74 -9.36
N ARG A 47 8.74 -10.72 -10.16
CA ARG A 47 8.60 -9.91 -11.36
C ARG A 47 8.16 -8.46 -11.10
N MET A 48 7.84 -8.09 -9.86
CA MET A 48 7.49 -6.70 -9.52
C MET A 48 8.65 -5.75 -9.78
N LYS A 49 8.37 -4.71 -10.57
CA LYS A 49 9.29 -3.62 -10.94
C LYS A 49 8.93 -2.31 -10.25
N GLU A 50 7.67 -2.10 -9.93
CA GLU A 50 7.17 -0.92 -9.22
C GLU A 50 6.25 -1.31 -8.06
N SER A 51 6.21 -0.45 -7.04
CA SER A 51 5.42 -0.67 -5.84
C SER A 51 3.91 -0.73 -6.10
N GLY A 52 3.44 -0.07 -7.17
CA GLY A 52 2.04 -0.10 -7.61
C GLY A 52 1.53 -1.50 -7.98
N GLU A 53 2.42 -2.43 -8.34
CA GLU A 53 2.05 -3.78 -8.75
C GLU A 53 1.56 -4.69 -7.61
N LEU A 54 1.69 -4.25 -6.34
CA LEU A 54 1.25 -5.01 -5.17
C LEU A 54 -0.21 -5.46 -5.28
N VAL A 55 -1.08 -4.59 -5.82
CA VAL A 55 -2.52 -4.87 -5.99
C VAL A 55 -2.75 -6.08 -6.88
N ALA A 56 -1.98 -6.21 -7.98
CA ALA A 56 -2.10 -7.33 -8.91
C ALA A 56 -1.66 -8.65 -8.27
N VAL A 57 -0.57 -8.63 -7.49
CA VAL A 57 -0.07 -9.84 -6.80
C VAL A 57 -1.09 -10.33 -5.77
N ALA A 58 -1.69 -9.40 -5.04
CA ALA A 58 -2.69 -9.74 -4.06
C ALA A 58 -4.02 -10.23 -4.66
N SER A 59 -4.44 -9.68 -5.81
CA SER A 59 -5.57 -10.22 -6.56
C SER A 59 -5.30 -11.67 -6.99
N LEU A 60 -4.08 -11.96 -7.48
CA LEU A 60 -3.66 -13.34 -7.79
C LEU A 60 -3.68 -14.21 -6.53
N TRP A 61 -3.18 -13.73 -5.40
CA TRP A 61 -3.20 -14.44 -4.12
C TRP A 61 -4.61 -14.91 -3.76
N VAL A 62 -5.60 -14.00 -3.81
CA VAL A 62 -7.00 -14.35 -3.50
C VAL A 62 -7.55 -15.36 -4.51
N GLN A 63 -7.34 -15.13 -5.81
CA GLN A 63 -7.81 -16.03 -6.85
C GLN A 63 -7.28 -17.46 -6.66
N GLU A 64 -6.01 -17.61 -6.30
CA GLU A 64 -5.42 -18.93 -6.07
C GLU A 64 -6.01 -19.63 -4.85
N VAL A 65 -6.22 -18.90 -3.75
CA VAL A 65 -6.86 -19.43 -2.54
C VAL A 65 -8.33 -19.81 -2.81
N GLU A 66 -9.05 -19.01 -3.60
CA GLU A 66 -10.44 -19.28 -4.03
C GLU A 66 -10.53 -20.51 -4.94
N LYS A 67 -9.64 -20.65 -5.95
CA LYS A 67 -9.59 -21.81 -6.85
C LYS A 67 -9.38 -23.12 -6.10
N LEU A 68 -8.59 -23.08 -5.02
CA LEU A 68 -8.36 -24.24 -4.17
C LEU A 68 -9.56 -24.51 -3.24
N GLY A 69 -10.53 -23.61 -3.10
CA GLY A 69 -11.66 -23.78 -2.18
C GLY A 69 -11.23 -23.72 -0.72
N LEU A 70 -10.17 -22.95 -0.41
CA LEU A 70 -9.71 -22.73 0.97
C LEU A 70 -10.51 -21.63 1.68
N ILE A 71 -11.32 -20.86 0.94
CA ILE A 71 -12.29 -19.91 1.51
C ILE A 71 -13.69 -20.50 1.34
N PRO A 72 -14.54 -20.51 2.38
CA PRO A 72 -15.93 -20.87 2.22
C PRO A 72 -16.65 -19.87 1.30
N ALA A 73 -17.68 -20.30 0.58
CA ALA A 73 -18.45 -19.43 -0.33
C ALA A 73 -19.07 -18.18 0.33
N LYS A 74 -19.18 -18.16 1.66
CA LYS A 74 -19.68 -17.03 2.48
C LYS A 74 -18.58 -16.29 3.24
N GLY A 75 -17.31 -16.58 2.95
CA GLY A 75 -16.15 -15.96 3.58
C GLY A 75 -15.60 -14.76 2.81
N ALA A 76 -14.79 -13.95 3.48
CA ALA A 76 -14.04 -12.85 2.88
C ALA A 76 -12.58 -12.87 3.35
N ILE A 77 -11.69 -12.38 2.50
CA ILE A 77 -10.28 -12.15 2.85
C ILE A 77 -10.03 -10.66 2.91
N SER A 78 -9.35 -10.22 3.95
CA SER A 78 -8.75 -8.89 4.03
C SER A 78 -7.27 -8.98 4.38
N PHE A 79 -6.53 -7.95 4.02
CA PHE A 79 -5.16 -7.72 4.46
C PHE A 79 -5.17 -6.51 5.37
N SER A 80 -4.79 -6.69 6.62
CA SER A 80 -4.70 -5.64 7.62
C SER A 80 -3.23 -5.28 7.82
N VAL A 81 -2.88 -4.00 7.69
CA VAL A 81 -1.53 -3.47 7.94
C VAL A 81 -1.59 -2.58 9.17
N PHE A 82 -0.71 -2.83 10.15
CA PHE A 82 -0.69 -2.06 11.40
C PHE A 82 0.36 -0.95 11.36
N ASP A 83 -0.02 0.21 11.86
CA ASP A 83 0.91 1.25 12.28
C ASP A 83 1.06 1.18 13.80
N SER A 84 2.26 0.82 14.26
CA SER A 84 2.53 0.68 15.70
C SER A 84 2.75 2.01 16.42
N VAL A 85 3.06 3.09 15.70
CA VAL A 85 3.29 4.43 16.26
C VAL A 85 1.95 5.10 16.52
N GLU A 86 1.10 5.13 15.50
CA GLU A 86 -0.23 5.74 15.57
C GLU A 86 -1.28 4.80 16.21
N GLU A 87 -0.92 3.53 16.44
CA GLU A 87 -1.84 2.46 16.87
C GLU A 87 -3.10 2.38 15.99
N THR A 88 -2.88 2.39 14.67
CA THR A 88 -3.94 2.31 13.67
C THR A 88 -3.79 1.09 12.77
N VAL A 89 -4.88 0.71 12.10
CA VAL A 89 -4.91 -0.37 11.11
C VAL A 89 -5.50 0.11 9.79
N SER A 90 -4.83 -0.26 8.70
CA SER A 90 -5.33 -0.14 7.34
C SER A 90 -5.85 -1.48 6.85
N ILE A 91 -7.14 -1.56 6.53
CA ILE A 91 -7.79 -2.79 6.08
C ILE A 91 -7.97 -2.71 4.57
N TRP A 92 -7.39 -3.67 3.86
CA TRP A 92 -7.42 -3.77 2.43
C TRP A 92 -8.20 -5.00 1.96
N LEU A 93 -9.05 -4.80 0.95
CA LEU A 93 -9.89 -5.85 0.35
C LEU A 93 -9.55 -5.98 -1.14
N PRO A 94 -8.85 -7.04 -1.55
CA PRO A 94 -8.56 -7.35 -2.95
C PRO A 94 -9.83 -7.36 -3.80
N GLY A 95 -9.79 -6.75 -4.98
CA GLY A 95 -10.96 -6.61 -5.85
C GLY A 95 -11.87 -5.41 -5.52
N THR A 96 -11.52 -4.60 -4.53
CA THR A 96 -12.02 -3.23 -4.35
C THR A 96 -10.93 -2.22 -4.72
N GLU A 97 -11.28 -0.96 -4.96
CA GLU A 97 -10.29 0.11 -5.25
C GLU A 97 -9.11 0.00 -4.29
N GLY A 98 -7.91 -0.14 -4.86
CA GLY A 98 -6.73 -0.72 -4.21
C GLY A 98 -6.14 0.10 -3.07
N LEU A 99 -4.92 -0.28 -2.66
CA LEU A 99 -4.07 0.40 -1.66
C LEU A 99 -3.87 1.92 -1.89
N ALA A 100 -4.30 2.44 -3.04
CA ALA A 100 -4.08 3.81 -3.53
C ALA A 100 -5.26 4.77 -3.28
N ASN A 101 -6.24 4.41 -2.43
CA ASN A 101 -7.20 5.41 -1.98
C ASN A 101 -6.51 6.30 -0.92
N ALA A 102 -6.00 7.44 -1.38
CA ALA A 102 -5.46 8.52 -0.55
C ALA A 102 -6.46 9.03 0.50
N ASP A 103 -7.75 8.71 0.35
CA ASP A 103 -8.85 9.07 1.26
C ASP A 103 -9.12 8.02 2.36
N TYR A 104 -8.33 6.94 2.44
CA TYR A 104 -8.51 5.93 3.47
C TYR A 104 -7.79 6.33 4.76
N HIS A 105 -8.56 6.84 5.73
CA HIS A 105 -8.03 7.08 7.07
C HIS A 105 -7.79 5.76 7.83
N PRO A 106 -6.59 5.56 8.40
CA PRO A 106 -6.32 4.42 9.27
C PRO A 106 -7.30 4.34 10.45
N ILE A 107 -7.71 3.14 10.81
CA ILE A 107 -8.69 2.90 11.87
C ILE A 107 -7.96 2.79 13.21
N PRO A 108 -8.30 3.57 14.26
CA PRO A 108 -7.68 3.41 15.56
C PRO A 108 -8.01 2.04 16.17
N ILE A 109 -7.00 1.26 16.52
CA ILE A 109 -7.14 -0.17 16.88
C ILE A 109 -8.01 -0.33 18.14
N ARG A 110 -7.84 0.58 19.12
CA ARG A 110 -8.56 0.56 20.41
C ARG A 110 -10.07 0.77 20.29
N THR A 111 -10.58 1.17 19.13
CA THR A 111 -12.02 1.39 18.90
C THR A 111 -12.84 0.10 18.87
N ASN A 112 -12.19 -1.07 18.73
CA ASN A 112 -12.87 -2.35 18.60
C ASN A 112 -12.09 -3.49 19.28
N LYS A 113 -12.69 -4.15 20.28
CA LYS A 113 -12.05 -5.23 21.04
C LYS A 113 -11.54 -6.39 20.16
N PRO A 114 -12.29 -6.88 19.15
CA PRO A 114 -11.76 -7.84 18.18
C PRO A 114 -10.49 -7.40 17.47
N LEU A 115 -10.44 -6.17 16.94
CA LEU A 115 -9.23 -5.63 16.32
C LEU A 115 -8.06 -5.56 17.30
N GLU A 116 -8.30 -5.05 18.52
CA GLU A 116 -7.28 -4.99 19.56
C GLU A 116 -6.69 -6.39 19.86
N LYS A 117 -7.55 -7.42 19.92
CA LYS A 117 -7.09 -8.80 20.13
C LYS A 117 -6.20 -9.30 18.99
N VAL A 118 -6.53 -8.97 17.74
CA VAL A 118 -5.71 -9.31 16.57
C VAL A 118 -4.36 -8.58 16.65
N TYR A 119 -4.38 -7.26 16.90
CA TYR A 119 -3.17 -6.45 17.02
C TYR A 119 -2.23 -6.94 18.12
N GLN A 120 -2.75 -7.23 19.32
CA GLN A 120 -1.94 -7.76 20.42
C GLN A 120 -1.35 -9.14 20.11
N SER A 121 -2.07 -9.97 19.34
CA SER A 121 -1.56 -11.25 18.87
C SER A 121 -0.40 -11.07 17.89
N TRP A 122 -0.56 -10.15 16.92
CA TRP A 122 0.46 -9.79 15.95
C TRP A 122 1.71 -9.21 16.64
N LYS A 123 1.54 -8.27 17.58
CA LYS A 123 2.63 -7.67 18.37
C LYS A 123 3.43 -8.70 19.17
N ARG A 124 2.77 -9.79 19.61
CA ARG A 124 3.40 -10.95 20.27
C ARG A 124 3.99 -11.98 19.29
N LYS A 125 4.04 -11.66 17.99
CA LYS A 125 4.57 -12.52 16.91
C LYS A 125 3.89 -13.89 16.82
N LYS A 126 2.63 -14.00 17.24
CA LYS A 126 1.86 -15.23 17.04
C LYS A 126 1.55 -15.39 15.55
N LYS A 127 1.75 -16.59 15.00
CA LYS A 127 1.49 -16.88 13.58
C LYS A 127 0.01 -16.79 13.20
N LEU A 128 -0.88 -17.11 14.12
CA LEU A 128 -2.34 -17.14 13.90
C LEU A 128 -3.07 -16.82 15.20
N VAL A 129 -4.16 -16.06 15.10
CA VAL A 129 -5.20 -15.98 16.13
C VAL A 129 -6.58 -16.20 15.54
N LEU A 130 -7.38 -16.99 16.25
CA LEU A 130 -8.82 -17.14 15.95
C LEU A 130 -9.61 -16.26 16.92
N VAL A 131 -10.43 -15.38 16.36
CA VAL A 131 -11.35 -14.53 17.12
C VAL A 131 -12.78 -14.95 16.81
N ASN A 132 -13.39 -15.67 17.74
CA ASN A 132 -14.81 -16.03 17.67
C ASN A 132 -15.65 -14.83 18.12
N LEU A 133 -16.63 -14.45 17.30
CA LEU A 133 -17.50 -13.30 17.47
C LEU A 133 -18.94 -13.78 17.57
N SER A 134 -19.63 -13.34 18.62
CA SER A 134 -21.06 -13.56 18.81
C SER A 134 -21.69 -12.41 19.63
N GLY A 135 -23.01 -12.29 19.56
CA GLY A 135 -23.78 -11.28 20.30
C GLY A 135 -23.22 -9.86 20.14
N ARG A 136 -22.95 -9.19 21.27
CA ARG A 136 -22.44 -7.80 21.29
C ARG A 136 -21.10 -7.62 20.59
N SER A 137 -20.19 -8.60 20.68
CA SER A 137 -18.86 -8.52 20.05
C SER A 137 -18.96 -8.54 18.52
N LEU A 138 -19.85 -9.38 17.98
CA LEU A 138 -20.16 -9.44 16.56
C LEU A 138 -20.80 -8.15 16.06
N ALA A 139 -21.82 -7.64 16.76
CA ALA A 139 -22.49 -6.39 16.39
C ALA A 139 -21.50 -5.21 16.34
N GLY A 140 -20.60 -5.11 17.33
CA GLY A 140 -19.56 -4.08 17.35
C GLY A 140 -18.57 -4.20 16.18
N TYR A 141 -18.16 -5.42 15.83
CA TYR A 141 -17.27 -5.68 14.69
C TYR A 141 -17.93 -5.37 13.34
N LEU A 142 -19.18 -5.77 13.12
CA LEU A 142 -19.90 -5.45 11.88
C LEU A 142 -20.16 -3.94 11.73
N LYS A 143 -20.45 -3.24 12.84
CA LYS A 143 -20.58 -1.78 12.85
C LYS A 143 -19.27 -1.08 12.49
N LEU A 144 -18.13 -1.65 12.88
CA LEU A 144 -16.83 -1.15 12.46
C LEU A 144 -16.65 -1.38 10.95
N LEU A 145 -16.82 -2.62 10.49
CA LEU A 145 -16.66 -2.97 9.07
C LEU A 145 -17.55 -2.14 8.14
N SER A 146 -18.78 -1.81 8.54
CA SER A 146 -19.69 -0.98 7.71
C SER A 146 -19.21 0.46 7.48
N LYS A 147 -18.29 0.95 8.34
CA LYS A 147 -17.63 2.25 8.20
C LYS A 147 -16.39 2.21 7.30
N VAL A 148 -15.84 1.02 7.05
CA VAL A 148 -14.65 0.83 6.23
C VAL A 148 -15.04 1.00 4.75
N PRO A 149 -14.53 2.03 4.04
CA PRO A 149 -15.00 2.31 2.68
C PRO A 149 -14.86 1.14 1.69
N PRO A 150 -13.74 0.38 1.66
CA PRO A 150 -13.62 -0.84 0.86
C PRO A 150 -14.75 -1.86 1.09
N VAL A 151 -15.21 -2.02 2.34
CA VAL A 151 -16.25 -3.00 2.69
C VAL A 151 -17.58 -2.68 2.01
N ARG A 152 -17.90 -1.41 1.79
CA ARG A 152 -19.16 -0.99 1.15
C ARG A 152 -19.29 -1.50 -0.29
N LYS A 153 -18.15 -1.64 -0.99
CA LYS A 153 -18.07 -2.15 -2.37
C LYS A 153 -17.86 -3.68 -2.41
N HIS A 154 -17.53 -4.32 -1.28
CA HIS A 154 -17.24 -5.74 -1.24
C HIS A 154 -18.51 -6.61 -1.14
N ARG A 155 -18.76 -7.44 -2.17
CA ARG A 155 -20.00 -8.24 -2.32
C ARG A 155 -20.34 -9.10 -1.09
N VAL A 156 -19.39 -9.89 -0.58
CA VAL A 156 -19.64 -10.84 0.53
C VAL A 156 -19.87 -10.11 1.84
N LEU A 157 -18.92 -9.27 2.26
CA LEU A 157 -19.05 -8.48 3.49
C LEU A 157 -20.29 -7.58 3.51
N LYS A 158 -20.68 -6.97 2.38
CA LYS A 158 -21.94 -6.21 2.30
C LYS A 158 -23.16 -7.08 2.62
N LYS A 159 -23.24 -8.30 2.06
CA LYS A 159 -24.31 -9.25 2.38
C LYS A 159 -24.25 -9.73 3.83
N MET A 160 -23.05 -10.01 4.33
CA MET A 160 -22.82 -10.43 5.72
C MET A 160 -23.24 -9.36 6.73
N ILE A 161 -23.01 -8.07 6.42
CA ILE A 161 -23.46 -6.96 7.27
C ILE A 161 -24.99 -6.78 7.18
N ALA A 162 -25.56 -6.91 5.98
CA ALA A 162 -27.01 -6.76 5.78
C ALA A 162 -27.81 -7.92 6.40
N SER A 163 -27.25 -9.13 6.45
CA SER A 163 -27.85 -10.32 7.06
C SER A 163 -26.82 -11.04 7.92
N PRO A 164 -26.57 -10.54 9.15
CA PRO A 164 -25.55 -11.11 10.04
C PRO A 164 -25.86 -12.55 10.44
N PRO A 165 -24.87 -13.47 10.36
CA PRO A 165 -25.01 -14.79 10.95
C PRO A 165 -25.01 -14.70 12.49
N GLY A 166 -25.40 -15.78 13.18
CA GLY A 166 -25.38 -15.83 14.66
C GLY A 166 -23.98 -15.76 15.27
N GLY A 167 -22.95 -16.05 14.49
CA GLY A 167 -21.55 -15.94 14.87
C GLY A 167 -20.63 -15.79 13.65
N LEU A 168 -19.45 -15.21 13.88
CA LEU A 168 -18.35 -15.17 12.92
C LEU A 168 -17.07 -15.65 13.57
N VAL A 169 -16.14 -16.14 12.76
CA VAL A 169 -14.76 -16.40 13.13
C VAL A 169 -13.86 -15.57 12.24
N VAL A 170 -12.96 -14.81 12.86
CA VAL A 170 -11.87 -14.11 12.18
C VAL A 170 -10.59 -14.91 12.43
N ALA A 171 -10.06 -15.53 11.37
CA ALA A 171 -8.76 -16.18 11.39
C ALA A 171 -7.70 -15.19 10.87
N ALA A 172 -6.91 -14.62 11.76
CA ALA A 172 -5.90 -13.61 11.43
C ALA A 172 -4.49 -14.21 11.45
N PHE A 173 -3.89 -14.34 10.27
CA PHE A 173 -2.56 -14.89 10.06
C PHE A 173 -1.52 -13.78 9.98
N SER A 174 -0.51 -13.80 10.83
CA SER A 174 0.48 -12.71 10.92
C SER A 174 1.53 -12.79 9.81
N PHE A 175 1.87 -11.63 9.26
CA PHE A 175 3.05 -11.35 8.43
C PHE A 175 3.81 -10.13 9.02
N CYS A 176 4.93 -9.72 8.43
CA CYS A 176 5.85 -8.73 8.99
C CYS A 176 5.21 -7.41 9.40
N GLN A 177 4.18 -6.94 8.68
CA GLN A 177 3.55 -5.63 8.88
C GLN A 177 2.06 -5.70 9.22
N GLY A 178 1.51 -6.90 9.40
CA GLY A 178 0.13 -7.04 9.82
C GLY A 178 -0.43 -8.46 9.69
N THR A 179 -1.69 -8.58 9.30
CA THR A 179 -2.38 -9.87 9.18
C THR A 179 -3.10 -10.07 7.85
N VAL A 180 -3.16 -11.32 7.40
CA VAL A 180 -4.14 -11.79 6.41
C VAL A 180 -5.32 -12.35 7.21
N ASP A 181 -6.48 -11.75 7.08
CA ASP A 181 -7.67 -12.11 7.83
C ASP A 181 -8.66 -12.86 6.95
N ILE A 182 -9.13 -14.02 7.41
CA ILE A 182 -10.24 -14.76 6.81
C ILE A 182 -11.45 -14.64 7.73
N ILE A 183 -12.52 -14.04 7.24
CA ILE A 183 -13.77 -13.78 7.97
C ILE A 183 -14.84 -14.73 7.43
N GLN A 184 -15.46 -15.54 8.30
CA GLN A 184 -16.43 -16.57 7.91
C GLN A 184 -17.40 -16.90 9.07
N ASP A 185 -18.50 -17.58 8.79
CA ASP A 185 -19.58 -17.90 9.74
C ASP A 185 -19.37 -19.20 10.54
N SER A 186 -18.28 -19.92 10.27
CA SER A 186 -17.91 -21.17 10.91
C SER A 186 -16.40 -21.24 11.13
N SER A 187 -15.96 -22.05 12.10
CA SER A 187 -14.52 -22.21 12.32
C SER A 187 -13.91 -22.97 11.13
N PRO A 188 -12.83 -22.46 10.50
CA PRO A 188 -12.12 -23.19 9.47
C PRO A 188 -11.51 -24.49 10.05
N SER A 189 -11.44 -25.54 9.21
CA SER A 189 -10.78 -26.78 9.60
C SER A 189 -9.28 -26.57 9.81
N LYS A 190 -8.65 -27.47 10.58
CA LYS A 190 -7.19 -27.44 10.76
C LYS A 190 -6.46 -27.62 9.44
N GLU A 191 -6.96 -28.44 8.51
CA GLU A 191 -6.34 -28.58 7.20
C GLU A 191 -6.39 -27.26 6.42
N CYS A 192 -7.54 -26.58 6.42
CA CYS A 192 -7.69 -25.28 5.77
C CYS A 192 -6.71 -24.25 6.36
N LEU A 193 -6.67 -24.13 7.69
CA LEU A 193 -5.74 -23.23 8.36
C LEU A 193 -4.28 -23.52 8.00
N SER A 194 -3.89 -24.81 7.95
CA SER A 194 -2.54 -25.21 7.59
C SER A 194 -2.20 -24.93 6.12
N ALA A 195 -3.17 -25.05 5.22
CA ALA A 195 -3.00 -24.80 3.80
C ALA A 195 -2.81 -23.31 3.46
N ILE A 196 -3.31 -22.40 4.31
CA ILE A 196 -3.15 -20.94 4.14
C ILE A 196 -1.76 -20.46 4.59
N VAL A 197 -1.09 -21.15 5.52
CA VAL A 197 0.23 -20.75 6.02
C VAL A 197 1.26 -20.46 4.91
N PRO A 198 1.49 -21.35 3.92
CA PRO A 198 2.47 -21.07 2.86
C PRO A 198 2.08 -19.88 1.97
N PHE A 199 0.78 -19.63 1.78
CA PHE A 199 0.29 -18.43 1.09
C PHE A 199 0.62 -17.16 1.88
N VAL A 200 0.45 -17.18 3.21
CA VAL A 200 0.80 -16.03 4.06
C VAL A 200 2.30 -15.77 4.04
N GLN A 201 3.14 -16.82 3.98
CA GLN A 201 4.59 -16.66 3.80
C GLN A 201 4.96 -16.04 2.45
N ALA A 202 4.30 -16.44 1.36
CA ALA A 202 4.50 -15.80 0.06
C ALA A 202 4.00 -14.34 0.06
N TRP A 203 2.92 -14.05 0.79
CA TRP A 203 2.47 -12.67 1.00
C TRP A 203 3.48 -11.84 1.78
N ASP A 204 4.09 -12.39 2.83
CA ASP A 204 5.11 -11.71 3.63
C ASP A 204 6.31 -11.26 2.78
N GLN A 205 6.78 -12.14 1.90
CA GLN A 205 7.81 -11.83 0.90
C GLN A 205 7.33 -10.75 -0.08
N THR A 206 6.08 -10.80 -0.49
CA THR A 206 5.46 -9.80 -1.38
C THR A 206 5.43 -8.42 -0.75
N TYR A 207 5.02 -8.34 0.51
CA TYR A 207 4.95 -7.08 1.22
C TYR A 207 6.36 -6.50 1.49
N THR A 208 7.34 -7.36 1.78
CA THR A 208 8.74 -6.94 1.91
C THR A 208 9.26 -6.36 0.59
N ARG A 209 9.04 -7.06 -0.55
CA ARG A 209 9.41 -6.54 -1.88
C ARG A 209 8.74 -5.21 -2.19
N PHE A 210 7.48 -5.04 -1.82
CA PHE A 210 6.76 -3.77 -1.94
C PHE A 210 7.45 -2.64 -1.17
N LEU A 211 7.86 -2.89 0.08
CA LEU A 211 8.58 -1.89 0.89
C LEU A 211 9.95 -1.56 0.31
N ASP A 212 10.69 -2.56 -0.17
CA ASP A 212 11.98 -2.35 -0.83
C ASP A 212 11.83 -1.49 -2.09
N LEU A 213 10.80 -1.76 -2.91
CA LEU A 213 10.49 -0.96 -4.09
C LEU A 213 10.09 0.47 -3.72
N LYS A 214 9.23 0.66 -2.71
CA LYS A 214 8.87 2.00 -2.21
C LYS A 214 10.09 2.80 -1.76
N LYS A 215 11.02 2.14 -1.04
CA LYS A 215 12.26 2.77 -0.61
C LYS A 215 13.15 3.14 -1.80
N ALA A 216 13.32 2.24 -2.77
CA ALA A 216 14.10 2.51 -3.96
C ALA A 216 13.50 3.64 -4.82
N GLU A 217 12.19 3.69 -4.96
CA GLU A 217 11.47 4.78 -5.63
C GLU A 217 11.69 6.13 -4.95
N ALA A 218 11.59 6.18 -3.61
CA ALA A 218 11.84 7.39 -2.83
C ALA A 218 13.29 7.88 -2.96
N GLN A 219 14.27 6.98 -2.85
CA GLN A 219 15.69 7.29 -3.02
C GLN A 219 16.00 7.77 -4.44
N ALA A 220 15.41 7.15 -5.47
CA ALA A 220 15.57 7.59 -6.85
C ALA A 220 14.99 9.00 -7.07
N GLN A 221 13.89 9.33 -6.40
CA GLN A 221 13.31 10.68 -6.45
C GLN A 221 14.19 11.70 -5.72
N GLU A 222 14.70 11.37 -4.54
CA GLU A 222 15.61 12.22 -3.77
C GLU A 222 16.91 12.49 -4.54
N ALA A 223 17.52 11.46 -5.11
CA ALA A 223 18.72 11.60 -5.94
C ALA A 223 18.49 12.50 -7.18
N LYS A 224 17.29 12.44 -7.79
CA LYS A 224 16.92 13.37 -8.88
C LYS A 224 16.84 14.82 -8.37
N VAL A 225 16.26 15.04 -7.19
CA VAL A 225 16.18 16.36 -6.56
C VAL A 225 17.57 16.89 -6.24
N GLU A 226 18.44 16.08 -5.64
CA GLU A 226 19.82 16.47 -5.32
C GLU A 226 20.63 16.80 -6.57
N ALA A 227 20.55 15.97 -7.61
CA ALA A 227 21.24 16.22 -8.88
C ALA A 227 20.75 17.52 -9.55
N ALA A 228 19.45 17.80 -9.50
CA ALA A 228 18.86 19.05 -9.99
C ALA A 228 19.37 20.26 -9.18
N LEU A 229 19.39 20.15 -7.85
CA LEU A 229 19.89 21.18 -6.95
C LEU A 229 21.38 21.47 -7.19
N GLU A 230 22.20 20.43 -7.37
CA GLU A 230 23.64 20.59 -7.55
C GLU A 230 23.98 21.24 -8.90
N ARG A 231 23.19 20.97 -9.96
CA ARG A 231 23.30 21.71 -11.23
C ARG A 231 23.02 23.20 -11.04
N VAL A 232 21.99 23.54 -10.26
CA VAL A 232 21.66 24.94 -9.95
C VAL A 232 22.79 25.58 -9.14
N ARG A 233 23.30 24.92 -8.09
CA ARG A 233 24.45 25.42 -7.30
C ARG A 233 25.70 25.62 -8.14
N ALA A 234 26.06 24.64 -8.97
CA ALA A 234 27.20 24.73 -9.86
C ALA A 234 27.07 25.89 -10.86
N ARG A 235 25.86 26.13 -11.42
CA ARG A 235 25.60 27.30 -12.27
C ARG A 235 25.74 28.60 -11.50
N THR A 236 25.24 28.66 -10.26
CA THR A 236 25.35 29.84 -9.39
C THR A 236 26.79 30.14 -9.01
N MET A 237 27.59 29.14 -8.62
CA MET A 237 29.00 29.33 -8.26
C MET A 237 29.85 29.82 -9.43
N ARG A 238 29.44 29.55 -10.67
CA ARG A 238 30.11 30.04 -11.88
C ARG A 238 29.67 31.45 -12.29
N MET A 239 28.66 32.02 -11.65
CA MET A 239 28.20 33.38 -11.95
C MET A 239 29.26 34.41 -11.57
N ARG A 240 29.51 35.35 -12.48
CA ARG A 240 30.41 36.49 -12.29
C ARG A 240 29.66 37.82 -12.23
N GLN A 241 28.49 37.92 -12.84
CA GLN A 241 27.69 39.14 -12.88
C GLN A 241 26.19 38.87 -12.75
N SER A 242 25.44 39.87 -12.27
CA SER A 242 24.00 39.73 -11.98
C SER A 242 23.13 39.50 -13.22
N SER A 243 23.57 39.92 -14.41
CA SER A 243 22.86 39.65 -15.68
C SER A 243 22.75 38.16 -16.00
N GLU A 244 23.61 37.31 -15.40
CA GLU A 244 23.55 35.86 -15.53
C GLU A 244 22.36 35.21 -14.80
N LEU A 245 21.64 35.96 -13.94
CA LEU A 245 20.42 35.47 -13.30
C LEU A 245 19.35 35.02 -14.31
N ARG A 246 19.35 35.60 -15.51
CA ARG A 246 18.45 35.18 -16.61
C ARG A 246 18.69 33.73 -17.05
N GLU A 247 19.94 33.29 -17.04
CA GLU A 247 20.32 31.93 -17.39
C GLU A 247 20.06 30.98 -16.21
N LEU A 248 20.28 31.47 -14.99
CA LEU A 248 19.95 30.72 -13.78
C LEU A 248 18.45 30.43 -13.69
N VAL A 249 17.56 31.40 -13.92
CA VAL A 249 16.11 31.17 -13.88
C VAL A 249 15.66 30.20 -14.98
N ALA A 250 16.31 30.21 -16.14
CA ALA A 250 16.07 29.24 -17.21
C ALA A 250 16.48 27.82 -16.79
N LEU A 251 17.64 27.67 -16.15
CA LEU A 251 18.07 26.38 -15.61
C LEU A 251 17.14 25.88 -14.50
N VAL A 252 16.77 26.74 -13.55
CA VAL A 252 15.81 26.41 -12.48
C VAL A 252 14.48 25.96 -13.06
N TYR A 253 13.97 26.65 -14.10
CA TYR A 253 12.77 26.25 -14.82
C TYR A 253 12.89 24.83 -15.38
N GLU A 254 14.01 24.50 -16.04
CA GLU A 254 14.23 23.16 -16.59
C GLU A 254 14.31 22.09 -15.49
N GLN A 255 15.08 22.35 -14.43
CA GLN A 255 15.27 21.39 -13.34
C GLN A 255 13.96 21.12 -12.59
N LEU A 256 13.21 22.14 -12.19
CA LEU A 256 11.95 21.96 -11.47
C LEU A 256 10.90 21.26 -12.34
N ASN A 257 10.82 21.56 -13.63
CA ASN A 257 9.90 20.84 -14.51
C ASN A 257 10.32 19.37 -14.72
N SER A 258 11.62 19.06 -14.74
CA SER A 258 12.09 17.68 -14.78
C SER A 258 11.73 16.87 -13.53
N LEU A 259 11.47 17.55 -12.41
CA LEU A 259 10.98 16.97 -11.16
C LEU A 259 9.44 16.87 -11.09
N GLY A 260 8.72 17.28 -12.13
CA GLY A 260 7.27 17.12 -12.23
C GLY A 260 6.42 18.33 -11.84
N PHE A 261 7.03 19.49 -11.56
CA PHE A 261 6.28 20.71 -11.22
C PHE A 261 5.38 21.25 -12.35
N ASN A 262 5.60 20.81 -13.60
CA ASN A 262 4.76 21.10 -14.78
C ASN A 262 4.26 22.56 -14.85
N SER A 263 5.10 23.52 -14.46
CA SER A 263 4.69 24.89 -14.22
C SER A 263 4.71 25.72 -15.50
N TRP A 264 3.76 26.65 -15.61
CA TRP A 264 3.70 27.57 -16.74
C TRP A 264 4.95 28.48 -16.82
N ALA A 265 5.41 28.95 -15.66
CA ALA A 265 6.56 29.83 -15.53
C ALA A 265 7.26 29.68 -14.17
N HIS A 266 8.53 30.08 -14.12
CA HIS A 266 9.32 30.22 -12.90
C HIS A 266 9.95 31.61 -12.85
N LEU A 267 10.03 32.19 -11.65
CA LEU A 267 10.55 33.54 -11.44
C LEU A 267 11.60 33.57 -10.32
N ILE A 268 12.63 34.39 -10.49
CA ILE A 268 13.50 34.85 -9.41
C ILE A 268 13.19 36.32 -9.17
N ARG A 269 13.08 36.75 -7.92
CA ARG A 269 12.82 38.15 -7.55
C ARG A 269 13.79 38.61 -6.49
N THR A 270 14.33 39.82 -6.65
CA THR A 270 15.17 40.49 -5.65
C THR A 270 14.55 41.82 -5.26
N ARG A 271 14.68 42.22 -3.99
CA ARG A 271 14.14 43.50 -3.51
C ARG A 271 14.93 44.64 -4.15
N ALA A 272 14.23 45.66 -4.66
CA ALA A 272 14.91 46.87 -5.10
C ALA A 272 15.39 47.67 -3.87
N GLU A 273 16.68 48.00 -3.81
CA GLU A 273 17.28 48.68 -2.65
C GLU A 273 16.70 50.09 -2.43
N ASN A 274 16.47 50.83 -3.52
CA ASN A 274 16.08 52.24 -3.46
C ASN A 274 14.60 52.50 -3.82
N LYS A 275 13.80 51.46 -4.01
CA LYS A 275 12.38 51.58 -4.44
C LYS A 275 11.51 50.48 -3.82
N LYS A 276 10.23 50.79 -3.58
CA LYS A 276 9.25 49.77 -3.16
C LYS A 276 8.85 48.90 -4.36
N GLY A 277 9.45 47.71 -4.46
CA GLY A 277 9.17 46.75 -5.52
C GLY A 277 10.25 45.67 -5.63
N PHE A 278 10.19 44.86 -6.68
CA PHE A 278 11.15 43.80 -6.97
C PHE A 278 11.72 43.91 -8.39
N TYR A 279 13.00 43.57 -8.56
CA TYR A 279 13.50 43.15 -9.86
C TYR A 279 13.10 41.69 -10.09
N THR A 280 12.59 41.40 -11.28
CA THR A 280 12.05 40.08 -11.61
C THR A 280 12.71 39.51 -12.87
N TRP A 281 13.16 38.27 -12.75
CA TRP A 281 13.60 37.40 -13.85
C TRP A 281 12.55 36.32 -14.05
N LEU A 282 12.19 36.04 -15.30
CA LEU A 282 11.12 35.12 -15.67
C LEU A 282 11.61 34.14 -16.72
N SER A 283 11.33 32.86 -16.53
CA SER A 283 11.49 31.82 -17.55
C SER A 283 10.17 31.07 -17.76
N THR A 284 9.89 30.74 -19.02
CA THR A 284 8.68 30.01 -19.46
C THR A 284 9.04 28.89 -20.44
N LYS A 285 8.05 28.05 -20.78
CA LYS A 285 8.20 26.86 -21.66
C LYS A 285 8.88 27.13 -23.01
N LYS A 286 8.82 28.36 -23.54
CA LYS A 286 9.38 28.70 -24.86
C LYS A 286 10.90 28.94 -24.88
N LYS A 287 11.62 28.79 -23.75
CA LYS A 287 13.06 29.15 -23.63
C LYS A 287 13.38 30.56 -24.16
N SER A 288 12.37 31.42 -24.28
CA SER A 288 12.58 32.83 -24.56
C SER A 288 13.25 33.38 -23.32
N VAL A 289 14.58 33.55 -23.39
CA VAL A 289 15.33 34.32 -22.41
C VAL A 289 14.69 35.71 -22.43
N LEU A 290 13.81 35.96 -21.46
CA LEU A 290 13.17 37.26 -21.30
C LEU A 290 14.26 38.26 -20.83
N PRO A 291 14.08 39.57 -21.09
CA PRO A 291 15.11 40.59 -20.88
C PRO A 291 15.73 40.57 -19.47
N GLU A 292 16.93 41.17 -19.36
CA GLU A 292 17.90 41.08 -18.24
C GLU A 292 17.33 41.23 -16.84
N ALA A 293 16.22 41.95 -16.65
CA ALA A 293 15.31 41.95 -15.51
C ALA A 293 14.22 43.00 -15.82
N TYR A 294 13.02 42.88 -15.23
CA TYR A 294 12.07 44.00 -15.20
C TYR A 294 11.75 44.40 -13.76
N TYR A 295 11.61 45.71 -13.53
CA TYR A 295 11.19 46.25 -12.25
C TYR A 295 9.67 46.17 -12.13
N LEU A 296 9.20 45.45 -11.11
CA LEU A 296 7.80 45.42 -10.72
C LEU A 296 7.63 46.35 -9.49
N PRO A 297 6.99 47.53 -9.64
CA PRO A 297 6.70 48.38 -8.50
C PRO A 297 5.73 47.70 -7.53
N ASP A 298 5.66 48.22 -6.31
CA ASP A 298 4.62 47.87 -5.34
C ASP A 298 3.23 48.18 -5.90
N ILE A 299 2.66 47.17 -6.57
CA ILE A 299 1.30 47.21 -7.06
C ILE A 299 0.39 46.81 -5.90
N LYS A 300 -0.63 47.63 -5.63
CA LYS A 300 -1.66 47.39 -4.59
C LYS A 300 -2.60 46.21 -4.93
N ASN A 301 -2.06 45.21 -5.62
CA ASN A 301 -2.74 43.96 -5.94
C ASN A 301 -2.64 43.01 -4.72
N PRO A 302 -3.75 42.36 -4.29
CA PRO A 302 -3.77 41.49 -3.12
C PRO A 302 -2.72 40.36 -3.12
N VAL A 303 -2.42 39.79 -4.29
CA VAL A 303 -1.39 38.75 -4.47
C VAL A 303 -0.01 39.30 -4.17
N HIS A 304 0.27 40.47 -4.76
CA HIS A 304 1.56 41.12 -4.61
C HIS A 304 1.81 41.52 -3.16
N GLN A 305 0.80 42.06 -2.47
CA GLN A 305 0.88 42.39 -1.04
C GLN A 305 1.14 41.17 -0.17
N GLN A 306 0.51 40.02 -0.47
CA GLN A 306 0.79 38.78 0.24
C GLN A 306 2.23 38.28 0.04
N ILE A 307 2.78 38.42 -1.18
CA ILE A 307 4.18 38.07 -1.45
C ILE A 307 5.13 39.02 -0.70
N MET A 308 4.86 40.32 -0.74
CA MET A 308 5.63 41.34 -0.01
C MET A 308 5.64 41.04 1.50
N HIS A 309 4.47 40.78 2.09
CA HIS A 309 4.34 40.47 3.51
C HIS A 309 5.06 39.16 3.90
N ALA A 310 4.97 38.13 3.04
CA ALA A 310 5.69 36.87 3.26
C ALA A 310 7.22 37.08 3.23
N TRP A 311 7.71 37.89 2.29
CA TRP A 311 9.12 38.27 2.22
C TRP A 311 9.58 39.07 3.44
N ASP A 312 8.81 40.08 3.86
CA ASP A 312 9.13 40.93 5.00
C ASP A 312 9.18 40.12 6.32
N LYS A 313 8.38 39.04 6.39
CA LYS A 313 8.41 38.07 7.50
C LYS A 313 9.48 36.97 7.38
N GLN A 314 10.27 36.97 6.30
CA GLN A 314 11.26 35.92 6.01
C GLN A 314 10.64 34.51 6.04
N ALA A 315 9.41 34.38 5.52
CA ALA A 315 8.76 33.08 5.45
C ALA A 315 9.50 32.15 4.48
N GLU A 316 9.65 30.88 4.85
CA GLU A 316 10.32 29.87 4.02
C GLU A 316 9.61 29.65 2.68
N PHE A 317 8.27 29.60 2.70
CA PHE A 317 7.45 29.59 1.50
C PHE A 317 6.06 30.18 1.74
N LYS A 318 5.39 30.59 0.66
CA LYS A 318 3.99 31.05 0.67
C LYS A 318 3.28 30.49 -0.56
N VAL A 319 2.25 29.67 -0.31
CA VAL A 319 1.31 29.24 -1.36
C VAL A 319 0.15 30.23 -1.40
N ILE A 320 -0.19 30.69 -2.60
CA ILE A 320 -1.37 31.54 -2.83
C ILE A 320 -2.17 30.91 -3.97
N GLU A 321 -3.38 30.48 -3.65
CA GLU A 321 -4.28 29.85 -4.62
C GLU A 321 -5.21 30.90 -5.23
N PHE A 322 -5.35 30.85 -6.56
CA PHE A 322 -6.26 31.71 -7.31
C PHE A 322 -7.25 30.84 -8.07
N GLY A 323 -8.50 30.86 -7.63
CA GLY A 323 -9.62 30.32 -8.39
C GLY A 323 -10.31 31.42 -9.18
N GLY A 324 -10.56 31.19 -10.48
CA GLY A 324 -11.63 31.90 -11.17
C GLY A 324 -12.98 31.35 -10.71
N LYS A 325 -14.04 32.17 -10.72
CA LYS A 325 -15.39 31.59 -10.80
C LYS A 325 -15.44 30.82 -12.12
N GLN A 326 -15.73 29.52 -12.05
CA GLN A 326 -15.99 28.70 -13.24
C GLN A 326 -17.17 29.25 -14.02
#